data_AF-A0A965JT24-F1
#
_entry.id   AF-A0A965JT24-F1
#
_cell.length_a   1.000
_cell.length_b   1.000
_cell.length_c   1.000
_cell.angle_alpha   90.00
_cell.angle_beta   90.00
_cell.angle_gamma   90.00
#
_symmetry.space_group_name_H-M   'P 1'
#
loop_
_entity.id
_entity.type
_entity.pdbx_description
1 polymer ?
#
loop_
_entity_poly.entity_id
_entity_poly.type
_entity_poly.pdbx_seq_one_letter_code
_entity_poly.pdbx_strand_id
1 'polypeptide(L)'
;ASSGLKRVDVICPGFAIDCLETLEEISQEAREAFLESGGESFHYIDCLNDSSDAVSAMVALIDQHAQGWPQAGMTLSPEESATLQCQAARAKKMGAPR
;
A
#
# COMPACT_ATOMS: atom_id res chain seq x y z
N ALA A 1 24.94 -19.12 -6.47
CA ALA A 1 26.24 -18.44 -6.64
C ALA A 1 27.26 -19.19 -7.51
N SER A 2 26.92 -20.35 -8.08
CA SER A 2 27.85 -21.21 -8.85
C SER A 2 28.48 -20.57 -10.10
N SER A 3 27.94 -19.44 -10.58
CA SER A 3 28.52 -18.63 -11.67
C SER A 3 29.51 -17.55 -11.20
N GLY A 4 29.89 -17.56 -9.92
CA GLY A 4 30.86 -16.62 -9.32
C GLY A 4 30.26 -15.38 -8.67
N LEU A 5 28.93 -15.22 -8.66
CA LEU A 5 28.27 -14.12 -7.98
C LEU A 5 28.45 -14.23 -6.45
N LYS A 6 29.10 -13.23 -5.84
CA LYS A 6 29.47 -13.26 -4.41
C LYS A 6 28.50 -12.53 -3.49
N ARG A 7 27.80 -11.53 -4.01
CA ARG A 7 26.87 -10.72 -3.22
C ARG A 7 25.54 -10.52 -3.95
N VAL A 8 24.45 -10.51 -3.17
CA VAL A 8 23.13 -10.05 -3.59
C VAL A 8 22.49 -9.14 -2.54
N ASP A 9 21.79 -8.12 -3.03
CA ASP A 9 20.88 -7.26 -2.28
C ASP A 9 19.48 -7.49 -2.86
N VAL A 10 18.50 -7.83 -2.01
CA VAL A 10 17.20 -8.34 -2.43
C VAL A 10 16.08 -7.47 -1.88
N ILE A 11 15.14 -7.09 -2.76
CA ILE A 11 13.89 -6.41 -2.44
C ILE A 11 12.70 -7.27 -2.88
N CYS A 12 11.56 -7.13 -2.21
CA CYS A 12 10.29 -7.77 -2.56
C CYS A 12 9.25 -6.71 -3.01
N PRO A 13 9.37 -6.13 -4.22
CA PRO A 13 8.58 -4.95 -4.63
C PRO A 13 7.08 -5.23 -4.81
N GLY A 14 6.67 -6.50 -4.83
CA GLY A 14 5.26 -6.89 -4.82
C GLY A 14 4.58 -6.70 -3.46
N PHE A 15 5.34 -6.40 -2.41
CA PHE A 15 4.85 -6.28 -1.04
C PHE A 15 5.27 -4.94 -0.43
N ALA A 16 4.30 -4.20 0.12
CA ALA A 16 4.57 -2.98 0.86
C ALA A 16 4.96 -3.26 2.32
N ILE A 17 4.54 -4.41 2.86
CA ILE A 17 4.70 -4.85 4.24
C ILE A 17 5.24 -6.27 4.23
N ASP A 18 6.11 -6.59 5.19
CA ASP A 18 6.64 -7.94 5.35
C ASP A 18 5.55 -8.96 5.71
N CYS A 19 5.68 -10.15 5.16
CA CYS A 19 4.77 -11.28 5.36
C CYS A 19 5.57 -12.59 5.47
N LEU A 20 4.88 -13.74 5.47
CA LEU A 20 5.53 -15.04 5.60
C LEU A 20 6.51 -15.28 4.43
N GLU A 21 6.05 -14.98 3.23
CA GLU A 21 6.80 -15.15 1.99
C GLU A 21 8.08 -14.30 1.98
N THR A 22 8.05 -13.07 2.50
CA THR A 22 9.24 -12.21 2.51
C THR A 22 10.24 -12.59 3.61
N LEU A 23 9.75 -12.93 4.81
CA LEU A 23 10.60 -13.20 5.97
C LEU A 23 11.16 -14.62 5.98
N GLU A 24 10.36 -15.62 5.65
CA GLU A 24 10.78 -17.03 5.67
C GLU A 24 11.37 -17.42 4.33
N GLU A 25 10.59 -17.35 3.24
CA GLU A 25 11.04 -17.87 1.95
C GLU A 25 12.21 -17.03 1.36
N ILE A 26 12.16 -15.70 1.45
CA ILE A 26 13.21 -14.84 0.87
C ILE A 26 14.34 -14.55 1.85
N SER A 27 14.06 -13.98 3.02
CA SER A 27 15.11 -13.54 3.95
C SER A 27 15.87 -14.70 4.62
N GLN A 28 15.24 -15.88 4.74
CA GLN A 28 15.86 -17.07 5.35
C GLN A 28 16.19 -18.13 4.30
N GLU A 29 15.22 -18.75 3.64
CA GLU A 29 15.47 -19.92 2.78
C GLU A 29 16.32 -19.57 1.55
N ALA A 30 15.97 -18.51 0.81
CA ALA A 30 16.76 -18.08 -0.34
C ALA A 30 18.17 -17.60 0.04
N ARG A 31 18.30 -17.00 1.24
CA ARG A 31 19.60 -16.63 1.82
C ARG A 31 20.46 -17.85 2.08
N GLU A 32 19.93 -18.86 2.75
CA GLU A 32 20.63 -20.12 3.01
C GLU A 32 21.08 -20.77 1.70
N ALA A 33 20.16 -20.92 0.74
CA ALA A 33 20.47 -21.47 -0.58
C ALA A 33 21.58 -20.68 -1.32
N PHE A 34 21.60 -19.35 -1.19
CA PHE A 34 22.64 -18.51 -1.79
C PHE A 34 24.02 -18.75 -1.16
N LEU A 35 24.09 -18.79 0.17
CA LEU A 35 25.34 -18.99 0.91
C LEU A 35 25.89 -20.40 0.71
N GLU A 36 25.04 -21.42 0.77
CA GLU A 36 25.42 -22.82 0.52
C GLU A 36 25.96 -23.04 -0.90
N SER A 37 25.45 -22.28 -1.87
CA SER A 37 25.94 -22.34 -3.26
C SER A 37 27.22 -21.53 -3.52
N GLY A 38 27.93 -21.10 -2.47
CA GLY A 38 29.23 -20.41 -2.56
C GLY A 38 29.15 -18.88 -2.61
N GLY A 39 27.98 -18.33 -2.29
CA GLY A 39 27.78 -16.90 -2.08
C GLY A 39 28.39 -16.45 -0.75
N GLU A 40 28.75 -15.18 -0.66
CA GLU A 40 29.45 -14.63 0.52
C GLU A 40 28.60 -13.62 1.29
N SER A 41 27.72 -12.88 0.59
CA SER A 41 26.91 -11.84 1.21
C SER A 41 25.50 -11.80 0.62
N PHE A 42 24.51 -11.92 1.49
CA PHE A 42 23.10 -11.77 1.16
C PHE A 42 22.51 -10.72 2.08
N HIS A 43 21.90 -9.69 1.50
CA HIS A 43 21.25 -8.64 2.25
C HIS A 43 19.82 -8.50 1.77
N TYR A 44 18.90 -8.90 2.64
CA TYR A 44 17.49 -8.59 2.48
C TYR A 44 17.26 -7.12 2.86
N ILE A 45 16.51 -6.40 2.02
CA ILE A 45 16.06 -5.04 2.28
C ILE A 45 14.58 -5.13 2.67
N ASP A 46 14.29 -4.74 3.91
CA ASP A 46 12.96 -4.81 4.49
C ASP A 46 11.93 -4.06 3.64
N CYS A 47 10.68 -4.54 3.71
CA CYS A 47 9.55 -3.83 3.13
C CYS A 47 9.38 -2.46 3.80
N LEU A 48 8.55 -1.58 3.19
CA LEU A 48 8.33 -0.24 3.71
C LEU A 48 7.69 -0.23 5.10
N ASN A 49 6.92 -1.27 5.44
CA ASN A 49 6.31 -1.49 6.75
C ASN A 49 5.59 -0.24 7.27
N ASP A 50 5.80 0.12 8.53
CA ASP A 50 5.23 1.29 9.19
C ASP A 50 6.13 2.54 9.08
N SER A 51 7.08 2.57 8.14
CA SER A 51 7.96 3.72 7.96
C SER A 51 7.17 5.00 7.67
N SER A 52 7.68 6.13 8.18
CA SER A 52 7.05 7.44 7.98
C SER A 52 6.82 7.78 6.52
N ASP A 53 7.72 7.33 5.65
CA ASP A 53 7.68 7.61 4.22
C ASP A 53 6.58 6.79 3.54
N ALA A 54 6.38 5.51 3.92
CA ALA A 54 5.26 4.70 3.42
C ALA A 54 3.91 5.30 3.84
N VAL A 55 3.79 5.69 5.11
CA VAL A 55 2.56 6.33 5.62
C VAL A 55 2.29 7.63 4.87
N SER A 56 3.30 8.48 4.70
CA SER A 56 3.16 9.76 4.00
C SER A 56 2.75 9.56 2.53
N ALA A 57 3.35 8.59 1.84
CA ALA A 57 3.00 8.26 0.47
C ALA A 57 1.56 7.73 0.36
N MET A 58 1.13 6.87 1.29
CA MET A 58 -0.24 6.34 1.32
C MET A 58 -1.26 7.46 1.58
N VAL A 59 -0.98 8.36 2.53
CA VAL A 59 -1.83 9.55 2.80
C VAL A 59 -1.95 10.41 1.55
N ALA A 60 -0.85 10.68 0.85
CA ALA A 60 -0.89 11.48 -0.39
C ALA A 60 -1.75 10.83 -1.48
N LEU A 61 -1.68 9.49 -1.64
CA LEU A 61 -2.54 8.76 -2.58
C LEU A 61 -4.01 8.82 -2.17
N ILE A 62 -4.31 8.65 -0.88
CA ILE A 62 -5.67 8.77 -0.36
C ILE A 62 -6.20 10.18 -0.60
N ASP A 63 -5.44 11.23 -0.27
CA ASP A 63 -5.86 12.62 -0.48
C ASP A 63 -6.10 12.92 -1.97
N GLN A 64 -5.29 12.36 -2.85
CA GLN A 64 -5.45 12.49 -4.30
C GLN A 64 -6.73 11.79 -4.79
N HIS A 65 -7.04 10.60 -4.26
CA HIS A 65 -8.09 9.75 -4.78
C HIS A 65 -9.41 9.84 -4.00
N ALA A 66 -9.44 10.31 -2.77
CA ALA A 66 -10.66 10.37 -1.95
C ALA A 66 -11.56 11.59 -2.27
N GLN A 67 -11.25 12.37 -3.32
CA GLN A 67 -11.99 13.58 -3.73
C GLN A 67 -13.31 13.29 -4.48
N GLY A 68 -13.74 12.02 -4.51
CA GLY A 68 -14.87 11.53 -5.29
C GLY A 68 -14.42 11.06 -6.67
N TRP A 69 -14.57 9.75 -6.96
CA TRP A 69 -14.18 9.16 -8.25
C TRP A 69 -15.28 9.37 -9.30
N PRO A 70 -15.06 10.20 -10.33
CA PRO A 70 -16.08 10.40 -11.39
C PRO A 70 -16.39 9.10 -12.13
N GLN A 71 -15.42 8.20 -12.26
CA GLN A 71 -15.54 6.93 -12.98
C GLN A 71 -16.22 5.83 -12.16
N ALA A 72 -16.39 6.01 -10.84
CA ALA A 72 -17.13 5.07 -10.00
C ALA A 72 -18.65 5.10 -10.27
N GLY A 73 -19.11 5.88 -11.26
CA GLY A 73 -20.46 5.77 -11.80
C GLY A 73 -21.55 6.26 -10.85
N MET A 74 -21.21 6.93 -9.76
CA MET A 74 -22.18 7.71 -8.99
C MET A 74 -22.46 9.04 -9.69
N THR A 75 -22.96 8.99 -10.92
CA THR A 75 -23.74 10.11 -11.44
C THR A 75 -25.08 10.01 -10.73
N LEU A 76 -25.23 10.75 -9.64
CA LEU A 76 -26.53 10.87 -8.99
C LEU A 76 -27.53 11.34 -10.03
N SER A 77 -28.64 10.63 -10.16
CA SER A 77 -29.78 11.15 -10.90
C SER A 77 -30.19 12.52 -10.32
N PRO A 78 -30.87 13.37 -11.10
CA PRO A 78 -31.37 14.64 -10.60
C PRO A 78 -32.22 14.49 -9.33
N GLU A 79 -32.95 13.38 -9.19
CA GLU A 79 -33.79 13.08 -8.04
C GLU A 79 -32.99 12.67 -6.80
N GLU A 80 -31.94 11.88 -6.95
CA GLU A 80 -31.01 11.54 -5.86
C GLU A 80 -30.27 12.78 -5.37
N SER A 81 -29.84 13.66 -6.29
CA SER A 81 -29.22 14.95 -5.96
C SER A 81 -30.16 15.86 -5.20
N ALA A 82 -31.42 15.99 -5.63
CA ALA A 82 -32.44 16.78 -4.95
C ALA A 82 -32.78 16.20 -3.56
N THR A 83 -32.84 14.88 -3.44
CA THR A 83 -33.09 14.19 -2.17
C THR A 83 -31.97 14.46 -1.17
N LEU A 84 -30.71 14.33 -1.59
CA LEU A 84 -29.54 14.63 -0.75
C LEU A 84 -29.51 16.10 -0.32
N GLN A 85 -29.86 17.04 -1.20
CA GLN A 85 -29.97 18.46 -0.86
C GLN A 85 -31.06 18.73 0.18
N CYS A 86 -32.24 18.13 0.03
CA CYS A 86 -33.33 18.22 1.01
C CYS A 86 -32.94 17.62 2.36
N GLN A 87 -32.26 16.47 2.37
CA GLN A 87 -31.75 15.84 3.59
C GLN A 87 -30.69 16.71 4.29
N ALA A 88 -29.72 17.25 3.55
CA ALA A 88 -28.70 18.14 4.09
C ALA A 88 -29.32 19.43 4.67
N ALA A 89 -30.31 20.02 4.01
CA ALA A 89 -31.03 21.19 4.51
C ALA A 89 -31.79 20.88 5.82
N ARG A 90 -32.43 19.72 5.90
CA ARG A 90 -33.13 19.26 7.12
C ARG A 90 -32.15 19.01 8.27
N ALA A 91 -31.02 18.36 8.01
CA ALA A 91 -30.00 18.11 9.03
C ALA A 91 -29.46 19.42 9.62
N LYS A 92 -29.19 20.43 8.79
CA LYS A 92 -28.80 21.78 9.24
C LYS A 92 -29.88 22.44 10.08
N LYS A 93 -31.16 22.33 9.68
CA LYS A 93 -32.29 22.86 10.47
C LYS A 93 -32.43 22.15 11.82
N MET A 94 -32.00 20.89 11.91
CA MET A 94 -31.97 20.10 13.15
C MET A 94 -30.69 20.32 13.98
N GLY A 95 -29.79 21.22 13.58
CA GLY A 95 -28.61 21.62 14.36
C GLY A 95 -27.32 20.88 14.02
N ALA A 96 -27.24 20.16 12.90
CA ALA A 96 -25.99 19.56 12.45
C ALA A 96 -24.93 20.66 12.19
N PRO A 97 -23.67 20.47 12.64
CA PRO A 97 -22.60 21.43 12.42
C PRO A 97 -22.29 21.62 10.92
N ARG A 98 -21.68 22.76 10.59
CA ARG A 98 -21.28 23.10 9.21
C ARG A 98 -20.10 22.28 8.76
#